data_AF-C9ZPR0-F1
#
_entry.id   AF-C9ZPR0-F1
#
_cell.length_a   1.000
_cell.length_b   1.000
_cell.length_c   1.000
_cell.angle_alpha   90.00
_cell.angle_beta   90.00
_cell.angle_gamma   90.00
#
_symmetry.space_group_name_H-M   'P 1'
#
loop_
_entity.id
_entity.type
_entity.pdbx_description
1 polymer ?
#
loop_
_entity_poly.entity_id
_entity_poly.type
_entity_poly.pdbx_seq_one_letter_code
_entity_poly.pdbx_strand_id
1 'polypeptide(L)'
;METHSSICGITCGLGGEVATPTPRMVLPASKCPATPEFCSIAFRAARCVRINDVDVTPVQALQLANEIAGRNGVGLEHTQNNEMCEAPGMTLLSKALHFIYDVCFDRGNTDAFRMYSRHVSSMLSSRGFVERQTLSSLEAIRHLTADVDGVVDVEVNRGEVIFLKVSHVSRPVKLRLTKIMTDEELEEVFQPGDGTFGDVQW
;
A
#
# COMPACT_ATOMS: atom_id res chain seq x y z
N MET A 1 2.02 18.90 -22.45
CA MET A 1 3.14 19.67 -21.85
C MET A 1 3.38 19.08 -20.47
N GLU A 2 4.62 18.74 -20.12
CA GLU A 2 4.96 18.14 -18.81
C GLU A 2 4.69 19.16 -17.71
N THR A 3 3.82 18.81 -16.76
CA THR A 3 3.37 19.71 -15.70
C THR A 3 4.29 19.62 -14.48
N HIS A 4 4.77 18.41 -14.17
CA HIS A 4 5.65 18.14 -13.04
C HIS A 4 6.45 16.85 -13.24
N SER A 5 7.70 16.82 -12.77
CA SER A 5 8.54 15.63 -12.78
C SER A 5 9.46 15.60 -11.57
N SER A 6 9.48 14.46 -10.89
CA SER A 6 10.26 14.20 -9.69
C SER A 6 10.56 12.70 -9.58
N ILE A 7 11.35 12.32 -8.57
CA ILE A 7 11.58 10.90 -8.28
C ILE A 7 10.30 10.15 -7.87
N CYS A 8 9.28 10.85 -7.36
CA CYS A 8 8.01 10.26 -6.97
C CYS A 8 7.08 9.99 -8.15
N GLY A 9 7.35 10.59 -9.31
CA GLY A 9 6.52 10.44 -10.49
C GLY A 9 6.52 11.66 -11.41
N ILE A 10 5.86 11.48 -12.56
CA ILE A 10 5.65 12.47 -13.61
C ILE A 10 4.15 12.70 -13.78
N THR A 11 3.77 13.97 -13.95
CA THR A 11 2.39 14.36 -14.32
C THR A 11 2.44 15.16 -15.61
N CYS A 12 1.68 14.72 -16.60
CA CYS A 12 1.59 15.33 -17.91
C CYS A 12 0.14 15.75 -18.19
N GLY A 13 -0.09 17.03 -18.48
CA GLY A 13 -1.39 17.48 -18.98
C GLY A 13 -1.63 16.97 -20.40
N LEU A 14 -2.79 16.35 -20.63
CA LEU A 14 -3.29 15.98 -21.94
C LEU A 14 -3.92 17.25 -22.56
N GLY A 15 -3.13 17.97 -23.34
CA GLY A 15 -3.67 19.08 -24.16
C GLY A 15 -4.67 18.56 -25.19
N GLY A 16 -5.64 19.38 -25.58
CA GLY A 16 -6.69 18.99 -26.55
C GLY A 16 -6.11 18.46 -27.87
N GLU A 17 -6.78 17.41 -28.40
CA GLU A 17 -6.59 16.67 -29.67
C GLU A 17 -5.20 16.10 -30.01
N VAL A 18 -4.14 16.36 -29.24
CA VAL A 18 -2.82 15.80 -29.51
C VAL A 18 -2.66 14.44 -28.81
N ALA A 19 -2.14 13.47 -29.58
CA ALA A 19 -1.83 12.10 -29.19
C ALA A 19 -1.42 11.93 -27.72
N THR A 20 -1.93 10.87 -27.07
CA THR A 20 -1.57 10.51 -25.70
C THR A 20 -0.05 10.56 -25.52
N PRO A 21 0.45 11.34 -24.54
CA PRO A 21 1.87 11.50 -24.31
C PRO A 21 2.50 10.13 -24.04
N THR A 22 3.69 9.92 -24.59
CA THR A 22 4.39 8.66 -24.38
C THR A 22 4.89 8.59 -22.94
N PRO A 23 4.53 7.53 -22.17
CA PRO A 23 5.04 7.32 -20.83
C PRO A 23 6.57 7.31 -20.79
N ARG A 24 7.16 7.91 -19.75
CA ARG A 24 8.62 8.04 -19.57
C ARG A 24 9.19 7.18 -18.45
N MET A 25 8.40 6.87 -17.43
CA MET A 25 8.79 6.00 -16.31
C MET A 25 8.20 4.60 -16.43
N VAL A 26 7.04 4.46 -17.07
CA VAL A 26 6.29 3.21 -17.14
C VAL A 26 6.30 2.66 -18.56
N LEU A 27 6.62 1.37 -18.74
CA LEU A 27 6.48 0.73 -20.04
C LEU A 27 4.99 0.52 -20.37
N PRO A 28 4.56 0.79 -21.62
CA PRO A 28 3.21 0.44 -22.03
C PRO A 28 3.04 -1.09 -21.99
N ALA A 29 1.83 -1.56 -21.70
CA ALA A 29 1.54 -2.99 -21.51
C ALA A 29 2.05 -3.90 -22.64
N SER A 30 2.06 -3.40 -23.88
CA SER A 30 2.57 -4.12 -25.06
C SER A 30 4.09 -4.35 -25.06
N LYS A 31 4.84 -3.58 -24.27
CA LYS A 31 6.31 -3.67 -24.12
C LYS A 31 6.74 -4.29 -22.79
N CYS A 32 5.80 -4.57 -21.88
CA CYS A 32 6.11 -5.23 -20.63
C CYS A 32 6.59 -6.68 -20.89
N PRO A 33 7.51 -7.21 -20.07
CA PRO A 33 7.91 -8.61 -20.13
C PRO A 33 6.71 -9.56 -20.09
N ALA A 34 6.84 -10.71 -20.75
CA ALA A 34 5.84 -11.78 -20.66
C ALA A 34 5.96 -12.59 -19.37
N THR A 35 7.17 -12.65 -18.80
CA THR A 35 7.45 -13.33 -17.54
C THR A 35 7.22 -12.39 -16.37
N PRO A 36 6.50 -12.82 -15.33
CA PRO A 36 6.36 -12.02 -14.12
C PRO A 36 7.70 -11.81 -13.41
N GLU A 37 7.81 -10.69 -12.71
CA GLU A 37 8.93 -10.41 -11.82
C GLU A 37 8.50 -10.60 -10.37
N PHE A 38 9.35 -11.24 -9.57
CA PHE A 38 9.12 -11.42 -8.14
C PHE A 38 9.95 -10.40 -7.36
N CYS A 39 9.31 -9.71 -6.41
CA CYS A 39 9.93 -8.68 -5.60
C CYS A 39 9.63 -8.92 -4.12
N SER A 40 10.67 -8.89 -3.30
CA SER A 40 10.57 -8.98 -1.84
C SER A 40 10.80 -7.60 -1.22
N ILE A 41 9.90 -7.12 -0.37
CA ILE A 41 9.98 -5.76 0.19
C ILE A 41 9.89 -5.84 1.71
N ALA A 42 10.96 -5.45 2.40
CA ALA A 42 10.98 -5.41 3.86
C ALA A 42 10.62 -4.02 4.38
N PHE A 43 9.75 -4.00 5.38
CA PHE A 43 9.31 -2.80 6.08
C PHE A 43 9.71 -2.85 7.55
N ARG A 44 10.07 -1.67 8.07
CA ARG A 44 10.23 -1.41 9.50
C ARG A 44 9.52 -0.12 9.85
N ALA A 45 8.62 -0.13 10.83
CA ALA A 45 7.75 1.00 11.18
C ALA A 45 7.08 1.64 9.94
N ALA A 46 6.52 0.78 9.06
CA ALA A 46 5.96 1.13 7.76
C ALA A 46 6.90 1.88 6.79
N ARG A 47 8.22 1.81 6.98
CA ARG A 47 9.22 2.32 6.03
C ARG A 47 9.91 1.17 5.32
N CYS A 48 10.02 1.26 4.01
CA CYS A 48 10.80 0.30 3.24
C CYS A 48 12.29 0.44 3.63
N VAL A 49 12.89 -0.66 4.05
CA VAL A 49 14.30 -0.75 4.48
C VAL A 49 15.12 -1.69 3.60
N ARG A 50 14.47 -2.56 2.83
CA ARG A 50 15.11 -3.51 1.90
C ARG A 50 14.18 -3.81 0.74
N ILE A 51 14.75 -3.92 -0.46
CA ILE A 51 14.08 -4.48 -1.65
C ILE A 51 14.97 -5.60 -2.18
N ASN A 52 14.40 -6.79 -2.34
CA ASN A 52 15.10 -8.05 -2.59
C ASN A 52 16.22 -8.24 -1.55
N ASP A 53 17.46 -8.41 -1.99
CA ASP A 53 18.62 -8.61 -1.12
C ASP A 53 19.40 -7.30 -0.84
N VAL A 54 18.82 -6.15 -1.15
CA VAL A 54 19.51 -4.84 -1.07
C VAL A 54 18.88 -3.98 0.02
N ASP A 55 19.66 -3.66 1.06
CA ASP A 55 19.29 -2.64 2.05
C ASP A 55 19.28 -1.26 1.41
N VAL A 56 18.23 -0.47 1.71
CA VAL A 56 17.96 0.79 1.00
C VAL A 56 17.66 1.94 1.95
N THR A 57 18.11 3.12 1.57
CA THR A 57 17.57 4.40 2.08
C THR A 57 16.22 4.70 1.41
N PRO A 58 15.41 5.64 1.94
CA PRO A 58 14.11 5.96 1.34
C PRO A 58 14.17 6.38 -0.13
N VAL A 59 15.22 7.11 -0.54
CA VAL A 59 15.39 7.53 -1.93
C VAL A 59 15.75 6.35 -2.83
N GLN A 60 16.65 5.46 -2.36
CA GLN A 60 17.03 4.24 -3.08
C GLN A 60 15.85 3.27 -3.21
N ALA A 61 15.03 3.15 -2.16
CA ALA A 61 13.82 2.34 -2.19
C ALA A 61 12.88 2.79 -3.31
N LEU A 62 12.67 4.10 -3.44
CA LEU A 62 11.83 4.68 -4.49
C LEU A 62 12.45 4.52 -5.88
N GLN A 63 13.76 4.69 -6.02
CA GLN A 63 14.48 4.47 -7.29
C GLN A 63 14.35 3.03 -7.77
N LEU A 64 14.70 2.05 -6.92
CA LEU A 64 14.57 0.63 -7.27
C LEU A 64 13.12 0.23 -7.52
N ALA A 65 12.18 0.75 -6.71
CA ALA A 65 10.76 0.49 -6.94
C ALA A 65 10.29 1.08 -8.28
N ASN A 66 10.74 2.28 -8.67
CA ASN A 66 10.43 2.86 -9.98
C ASN A 66 10.96 1.99 -11.12
N GLU A 67 12.18 1.43 -11.00
CA GLU A 67 12.76 0.56 -12.02
C GLU A 67 11.96 -0.75 -12.17
N ILE A 68 11.69 -1.43 -11.06
CA ILE A 68 10.95 -2.70 -11.02
C ILE A 68 9.51 -2.50 -11.51
N ALA A 69 8.80 -1.53 -10.95
CA ALA A 69 7.39 -1.29 -11.28
C ALA A 69 7.23 -0.70 -12.69
N GLY A 70 8.11 0.23 -13.07
CA GLY A 70 8.10 0.88 -14.37
C GLY A 70 8.29 -0.09 -15.53
N ARG A 71 9.27 -1.01 -15.44
CA ARG A 71 9.49 -2.02 -16.50
C ARG A 71 8.36 -3.06 -16.60
N ASN A 72 7.53 -3.19 -15.56
CA ASN A 72 6.36 -4.06 -15.57
C ASN A 72 5.05 -3.32 -15.85
N GLY A 73 5.08 -2.01 -16.15
CA GLY A 73 3.88 -1.27 -16.56
C GLY A 73 3.02 -0.76 -15.40
N VAL A 74 3.50 -0.81 -14.16
CA VAL A 74 2.75 -0.44 -12.95
C VAL A 74 2.75 1.07 -12.75
N GLY A 75 1.64 1.62 -12.26
CA GLY A 75 1.56 3.01 -11.79
C GLY A 75 1.35 4.05 -12.88
N LEU A 76 0.75 3.67 -14.01
CA LEU A 76 0.26 4.59 -15.03
C LEU A 76 -1.25 4.80 -14.86
N GLU A 77 -1.66 6.04 -14.55
CA GLU A 77 -3.06 6.40 -14.31
C GLU A 77 -3.49 7.61 -15.13
N HIS A 78 -4.77 7.64 -15.54
CA HIS A 78 -5.39 8.79 -16.19
C HIS A 78 -6.38 9.44 -15.21
N THR A 79 -6.23 10.74 -14.96
CA THR A 79 -7.09 11.48 -14.03
C THR A 79 -8.31 12.08 -14.73
N GLN A 80 -9.33 12.43 -13.94
CA GLN A 80 -10.52 13.13 -14.44
C GLN A 80 -10.21 14.51 -15.01
N ASN A 81 -9.07 15.10 -14.63
CA ASN A 81 -8.62 16.40 -15.10
C ASN A 81 -7.87 16.32 -16.45
N ASN A 82 -7.98 15.19 -17.14
CA ASN A 82 -7.26 14.93 -18.38
C ASN A 82 -5.73 15.02 -18.18
N GLU A 83 -5.23 14.42 -17.09
CA GLU A 83 -3.80 14.30 -16.84
C GLU A 83 -3.39 12.83 -16.90
N MET A 84 -2.17 12.57 -17.37
CA MET A 84 -1.51 11.28 -17.26
C MET A 84 -0.50 11.36 -16.11
N CYS A 85 -0.63 10.45 -15.14
CA CYS A 85 0.26 10.35 -13.99
C CYS A 85 1.04 9.03 -14.05
N GLU A 86 2.36 9.14 -13.89
CA GLU A 86 3.29 8.01 -13.82
C GLU A 86 3.93 8.01 -12.42
N ALA A 87 3.60 7.04 -11.57
CA ALA A 87 4.14 6.92 -10.22
C ALA A 87 4.49 5.46 -9.86
N PRO A 88 5.30 4.75 -10.68
CA PRO A 88 5.51 3.30 -10.55
C PRO A 88 5.97 2.86 -9.16
N GLY A 89 7.01 3.51 -8.63
CA GLY A 89 7.59 3.14 -7.33
C GLY A 89 6.66 3.48 -6.17
N MET A 90 5.93 4.59 -6.24
CA MET A 90 4.91 4.93 -5.26
C MET A 90 3.78 3.90 -5.25
N THR A 91 3.31 3.47 -6.42
CA THR A 91 2.26 2.44 -6.55
C THR A 91 2.72 1.10 -5.99
N LEU A 92 3.92 0.64 -6.34
CA LEU A 92 4.46 -0.64 -5.84
C LEU A 92 4.60 -0.61 -4.31
N LEU A 93 5.27 0.41 -3.77
CA LEU A 93 5.48 0.53 -2.33
C LEU A 93 4.15 0.67 -1.57
N SER A 94 3.20 1.47 -2.09
CA SER A 94 1.90 1.64 -1.45
C SER A 94 1.05 0.36 -1.47
N LYS A 95 1.03 -0.39 -2.58
CA LYS A 95 0.31 -1.67 -2.64
C LYS A 95 0.90 -2.70 -1.67
N ALA A 96 2.23 -2.82 -1.63
CA ALA A 96 2.91 -3.67 -0.66
C ALA A 96 2.63 -3.26 0.80
N LEU A 97 2.59 -1.95 1.09
CA LEU A 97 2.26 -1.42 2.41
C LEU A 97 0.83 -1.79 2.84
N HIS A 98 -0.14 -1.77 1.91
CA HIS A 98 -1.50 -2.20 2.22
C HIS A 98 -1.57 -3.68 2.63
N PHE A 99 -0.82 -4.56 1.94
CA PHE A 99 -0.79 -5.99 2.29
C PHE A 99 -0.27 -6.25 3.71
N ILE A 100 0.71 -5.47 4.20
CA ILE A 100 1.17 -5.60 5.58
C ILE A 100 0.20 -4.97 6.58
N TYR A 101 -0.51 -3.89 6.21
CA TYR A 101 -1.56 -3.32 7.06
C TYR A 101 -2.71 -4.28 7.30
N ASP A 102 -3.11 -5.08 6.30
CA ASP A 102 -4.16 -6.09 6.46
C ASP A 102 -3.81 -7.16 7.53
N VAL A 103 -2.53 -7.31 7.86
CA VAL A 103 -2.03 -8.24 8.89
C VAL A 103 -1.79 -7.54 10.23
N CYS A 104 -1.30 -6.30 10.20
CA CYS A 104 -0.87 -5.55 11.39
C CYS A 104 -1.96 -4.67 12.01
N PHE A 105 -2.99 -4.28 11.25
CA PHE A 105 -4.08 -3.43 11.72
C PHE A 105 -5.35 -4.21 11.99
N ASP A 106 -5.99 -3.91 13.13
CA ASP A 106 -7.37 -4.27 13.36
C ASP A 106 -8.29 -3.23 12.69
N ARG A 107 -9.60 -3.42 12.80
CA ARG A 107 -10.58 -2.49 12.22
C ARG A 107 -10.43 -1.07 12.76
N GLY A 108 -10.22 -0.91 14.06
CA GLY A 108 -10.09 0.40 14.70
C GLY A 108 -8.87 1.17 14.21
N ASN A 109 -7.71 0.50 14.16
CA ASN A 109 -6.48 1.07 13.63
C ASN A 109 -6.60 1.41 12.14
N THR A 110 -7.26 0.56 11.35
CA THR A 110 -7.51 0.80 9.93
C THR A 110 -8.35 2.06 9.72
N ASP A 111 -9.43 2.22 10.48
CA ASP A 111 -10.32 3.38 10.36
C ASP A 111 -9.61 4.68 10.81
N ALA A 112 -8.86 4.63 11.92
CA ALA A 112 -8.07 5.76 12.41
C ALA A 112 -6.97 6.16 11.41
N PHE A 113 -6.19 5.19 10.91
CA PHE A 113 -5.14 5.43 9.92
C PHE A 113 -5.70 6.07 8.65
N ARG A 114 -6.84 5.56 8.16
CA ARG A 114 -7.52 6.10 6.98
C ARG A 114 -8.01 7.52 7.20
N MET A 115 -8.57 7.83 8.38
CA MET A 115 -9.00 9.18 8.74
C MET A 115 -7.83 10.17 8.72
N TYR A 116 -6.73 9.87 9.42
CA TYR A 116 -5.56 10.75 9.46
C TYR A 116 -4.89 10.88 8.10
N SER A 117 -4.78 9.79 7.33
CA SER A 117 -4.18 9.81 5.99
C SER A 117 -4.96 10.68 5.01
N ARG A 118 -6.30 10.62 5.05
CA ARG A 118 -7.17 11.50 4.26
C ARG A 118 -7.00 12.97 4.64
N HIS A 119 -6.92 13.25 5.95
CA HIS A 119 -6.70 14.62 6.42
C HIS A 119 -5.35 15.17 5.92
N VAL A 120 -4.26 14.41 6.06
CA VAL A 120 -2.93 14.82 5.56
C VAL A 120 -2.96 15.04 4.04
N SER A 121 -3.57 14.15 3.27
CA SER A 121 -3.68 14.28 1.81
C SER A 121 -4.44 15.56 1.38
N SER A 122 -5.56 15.87 2.05
CA SER A 122 -6.32 17.10 1.82
C SER A 122 -5.50 18.36 2.12
N MET A 123 -4.75 18.34 3.23
CA MET A 123 -3.91 19.47 3.62
C MET A 123 -2.70 19.65 2.68
N LEU A 124 -2.12 18.56 2.17
CA LEU A 124 -1.06 18.62 1.15
C LEU A 124 -1.54 19.30 -0.13
N SER A 125 -2.73 18.90 -0.60
CA SER A 125 -3.37 19.51 -1.78
C SER A 125 -3.66 21.01 -1.56
N SER A 126 -4.01 21.38 -0.34
CA SER A 126 -4.28 22.76 0.08
C SER A 126 -3.02 23.53 0.52
N ARG A 127 -1.82 22.97 0.33
CA ARG A 127 -0.51 23.55 0.72
C ARG A 127 -0.31 23.80 2.22
N GLY A 128 -1.10 23.18 3.08
CA GLY A 128 -1.05 23.33 4.55
C GLY A 128 -0.21 22.25 5.25
N PHE A 129 0.94 21.87 4.69
CA PHE A 129 1.78 20.81 5.26
C PHE A 129 2.32 21.15 6.66
N VAL A 130 2.69 22.41 6.88
CA VAL A 130 3.30 22.89 8.14
C VAL A 130 2.27 23.27 9.21
N GLU A 131 0.98 23.13 8.91
CA GLU A 131 -0.09 23.42 9.86
C GLU A 131 -0.09 22.44 11.03
N ARG A 132 -0.39 22.93 12.24
CA ARG A 132 -0.34 22.11 13.47
C ARG A 132 -1.23 20.88 13.40
N GLN A 133 -2.41 21.00 12.79
CA GLN A 133 -3.34 19.89 12.59
C GLN A 133 -2.77 18.79 11.67
N THR A 134 -2.02 19.19 10.63
CA THR A 134 -1.35 18.27 9.70
C THR A 134 -0.22 17.54 10.39
N LEU A 135 0.61 18.27 11.15
CA LEU A 135 1.68 17.69 11.93
C LEU A 135 1.16 16.72 13.01
N SER A 136 0.08 17.08 13.72
CA SER A 136 -0.59 16.20 14.68
C SER A 136 -1.09 14.90 14.04
N SER A 137 -1.71 15.01 12.86
CA SER A 137 -2.16 13.82 12.10
C SER A 137 -0.99 12.95 11.63
N LEU A 138 0.13 13.56 11.26
CA LEU A 138 1.34 12.85 10.86
C LEU A 138 1.95 12.07 12.04
N GLU A 139 1.99 12.65 13.23
CA GLU A 139 2.45 11.96 14.44
C GLU A 139 1.50 10.83 14.85
N ALA A 140 0.19 11.01 14.70
CA ALA A 140 -0.77 9.92 14.90
C ALA A 140 -0.54 8.75 13.93
N ILE A 141 -0.27 9.04 12.65
CA ILE A 141 0.10 8.02 11.66
C ILE A 141 1.38 7.30 12.09
N ARG A 142 2.44 8.03 12.46
CA ARG A 142 3.70 7.43 12.93
C ARG A 142 3.48 6.48 14.09
N HIS A 143 2.66 6.90 15.06
CA HIS A 143 2.32 6.08 16.22
C HIS A 143 1.61 4.79 15.82
N LEU A 144 0.58 4.87 14.97
CA LEU A 144 -0.15 3.69 14.48
C LEU A 144 0.76 2.73 13.70
N THR A 145 1.72 3.26 12.96
CA THR A 145 2.62 2.46 12.11
C THR A 145 3.89 1.96 12.80
N ALA A 146 4.13 2.32 14.06
CA ALA A 146 5.41 2.09 14.74
C ALA A 146 5.82 0.60 14.79
N ASP A 147 4.83 -0.29 14.89
CA ASP A 147 5.01 -1.74 14.95
C ASP A 147 4.72 -2.46 13.63
N VAL A 148 4.57 -1.72 12.52
CA VAL A 148 4.32 -2.31 11.21
C VAL A 148 5.66 -2.72 10.58
N ASP A 149 6.09 -3.92 10.96
CA ASP A 149 7.30 -4.56 10.45
C ASP A 149 6.95 -5.87 9.74
N GLY A 150 7.69 -6.20 8.68
CA GLY A 150 7.55 -7.47 7.98
C GLY A 150 8.10 -7.43 6.56
N VAL A 151 8.05 -8.58 5.89
CA VAL A 151 8.50 -8.75 4.51
C VAL A 151 7.31 -9.15 3.66
N VAL A 152 7.07 -8.41 2.59
CA VAL A 152 5.99 -8.63 1.63
C VAL A 152 6.60 -9.11 0.33
N ASP A 153 6.23 -10.32 -0.08
CA ASP A 153 6.59 -10.84 -1.39
C ASP A 153 5.43 -10.63 -2.36
N VAL A 154 5.75 -10.03 -3.51
CA VAL A 154 4.79 -9.70 -4.55
C VAL A 154 5.26 -10.19 -5.91
N GLU A 155 4.30 -10.53 -6.75
CA GLU A 155 4.49 -10.64 -8.19
C GLU A 155 4.16 -9.29 -8.83
N VAL A 156 5.05 -8.78 -9.66
CA VAL A 156 4.87 -7.54 -10.44
C VAL A 156 4.75 -7.94 -11.91
N ASN A 157 3.56 -7.72 -12.49
CA ASN A 157 3.23 -8.26 -13.79
C ASN A 157 2.25 -7.36 -14.54
N ARG A 158 2.66 -6.84 -15.70
CA ARG A 158 1.83 -6.14 -16.69
C ARG A 158 0.82 -5.14 -16.10
N GLY A 159 1.30 -4.25 -15.25
CA GLY A 159 0.51 -3.19 -14.64
C GLY A 159 -0.02 -3.51 -13.26
N GLU A 160 0.08 -4.75 -12.80
CA GLU A 160 -0.40 -5.18 -11.50
C GLU A 160 0.71 -5.56 -10.53
N VAL A 161 0.36 -5.43 -9.24
CA VAL A 161 1.14 -5.91 -8.10
C VAL A 161 0.26 -6.89 -7.35
N ILE A 162 0.64 -8.16 -7.41
CA ILE A 162 -0.13 -9.29 -6.91
C ILE A 162 0.53 -9.78 -5.62
N PHE A 163 -0.27 -9.92 -4.57
CA PHE A 163 0.18 -10.46 -3.29
C PHE A 163 0.57 -11.94 -3.42
N LEU A 164 1.73 -12.32 -2.87
CA LEU A 164 2.10 -13.73 -2.72
C LEU A 164 2.09 -14.17 -1.27
N LYS A 165 2.88 -13.49 -0.42
CA LYS A 165 2.93 -13.77 1.01
C LYS A 165 3.45 -12.59 1.82
N VAL A 166 3.14 -12.64 3.11
CA VAL A 166 3.75 -11.79 4.13
C VAL A 166 4.46 -12.69 5.14
N SER A 167 5.66 -12.31 5.55
CA SER A 167 6.49 -13.05 6.50
C SER A 167 7.21 -12.11 7.45
N HIS A 168 7.82 -12.67 8.52
CA HIS A 168 8.61 -11.92 9.51
C HIS A 168 7.87 -10.74 10.17
N VAL A 169 6.56 -10.88 10.39
CA VAL A 169 5.75 -9.84 11.03
C VAL A 169 5.94 -9.84 12.54
N SER A 170 6.31 -8.70 13.11
CA SER A 170 6.58 -8.55 14.55
C SER A 170 5.31 -8.74 15.41
N ARG A 171 4.17 -8.16 14.99
CA ARG A 171 2.94 -8.07 15.80
C ARG A 171 1.65 -8.26 14.99
N PRO A 172 1.38 -9.45 14.45
CA PRO A 172 0.16 -9.71 13.68
C PRO A 172 -1.09 -9.65 14.57
N VAL A 173 -2.17 -9.06 14.06
CA VAL A 173 -3.44 -8.88 14.81
C VAL A 173 -4.12 -10.20 15.12
N LYS A 174 -4.07 -11.17 14.20
CA LYS A 174 -4.72 -12.48 14.37
C LYS A 174 -4.20 -13.24 15.60
N LEU A 175 -2.92 -13.08 15.96
CA LEU A 175 -2.35 -13.69 17.17
C LEU A 175 -2.80 -12.99 18.46
N ARG A 176 -3.32 -11.76 18.41
CA ARG A 176 -3.89 -11.09 19.60
C ARG A 176 -5.25 -11.65 19.97
N LEU A 177 -6.09 -11.95 18.99
CA LEU A 177 -7.42 -12.54 19.19
C LEU A 177 -7.33 -13.95 19.78
N THR A 178 -6.43 -14.80 19.27
CA THR A 178 -6.20 -16.16 19.80
C THR A 178 -5.58 -16.17 21.20
N LYS A 179 -5.05 -15.05 21.68
CA LYS A 179 -4.54 -14.95 23.06
C LYS A 179 -5.61 -14.49 24.05
N ILE A 180 -6.69 -13.88 23.54
CA ILE A 180 -7.82 -13.40 24.35
C ILE A 180 -8.90 -14.49 24.47
N MET A 181 -8.99 -15.40 23.50
CA MET A 181 -9.88 -16.57 23.57
C MET A 181 -9.02 -17.83 23.65
N THR A 182 -9.16 -18.61 24.71
CA THR A 182 -8.60 -19.97 24.73
C THR A 182 -9.37 -20.87 23.76
N ASP A 183 -8.75 -21.94 23.25
CA ASP A 183 -9.45 -22.90 22.37
C ASP A 183 -10.70 -23.49 23.05
N GLU A 184 -10.69 -23.59 24.39
CA GLU A 184 -11.84 -24.01 25.22
C GLU A 184 -13.01 -23.00 25.17
N GLU A 185 -12.73 -21.69 25.16
CA GLU A 185 -13.76 -20.63 25.06
C GLU A 185 -14.36 -20.53 23.64
N LEU A 186 -13.60 -20.91 22.61
CA LEU A 186 -14.11 -20.97 21.23
C LEU A 186 -15.11 -22.12 21.03
N GLU A 187 -14.90 -23.26 21.68
CA GLU A 187 -15.84 -24.39 21.67
C GLU A 187 -17.12 -24.10 22.46
N GLU A 188 -17.06 -23.30 23.53
CA GLU A 188 -18.26 -22.86 24.27
C GLU A 188 -19.12 -21.85 23.48
N VAL A 189 -18.51 -20.97 22.68
CA VAL A 189 -19.24 -19.97 21.87
C VAL A 189 -19.89 -20.60 20.62
N PHE A 190 -19.26 -21.63 20.06
CA PHE A 190 -19.80 -22.39 18.93
C PHE A 190 -20.15 -23.82 19.37
N GLN A 191 -21.17 -23.95 20.21
CA GLN A 191 -21.84 -25.23 20.32
C GLN A 191 -22.48 -25.56 18.95
N PRO A 192 -22.20 -26.72 18.34
CA PRO A 192 -22.93 -27.14 17.15
C PRO A 192 -24.39 -27.36 17.56
N GLY A 193 -25.22 -26.34 17.35
CA GLY A 193 -26.66 -26.50 17.45
C GLY A 193 -27.11 -27.59 16.48
N ASP A 194 -28.11 -28.37 16.86
CA ASP A 194 -28.63 -29.51 16.08
C ASP A 194 -29.30 -29.12 14.75
N GLY A 195 -29.16 -27.86 14.32
CA GLY A 195 -29.74 -27.30 13.11
C GLY A 195 -31.22 -26.97 13.25
N THR A 196 -31.82 -27.06 14.44
CA THR A 196 -33.22 -26.68 14.65
C THR A 196 -33.33 -25.25 15.19
N PHE A 197 -34.25 -24.47 14.62
CA PHE A 197 -34.52 -23.05 14.94
C PHE A 197 -35.18 -22.84 16.34
N GLY A 198 -34.98 -23.77 17.28
CA GLY A 198 -35.70 -23.81 18.57
C GLY A 198 -35.19 -22.83 19.64
N ASP A 199 -33.94 -22.38 19.56
CA ASP A 199 -33.23 -21.80 20.71
C ASP A 199 -33.20 -20.27 20.77
N VAL A 200 -34.01 -19.57 19.97
CA VAL A 200 -34.14 -18.11 20.07
C VAL A 200 -35.45 -17.75 20.78
N GLN A 201 -35.39 -17.54 22.09
CA GLN A 201 -36.44 -16.82 22.82
C GLN A 201 -36.13 -15.32 22.82
N TRP A 202 -37.09 -14.52 22.33
CA TRP A 202 -37.04 -13.05 22.29
C TRP A 202 -37.03 -12.41 23.68
#